data_AF-A0A2V5V034-F1
#
_entry.id   AF-A0A2V5V034-F1
#
_cell.length_a   1.000
_cell.length_b   1.000
_cell.length_c   1.000
_cell.angle_alpha   90.00
_cell.angle_beta   90.00
_cell.angle_gamma   90.00
#
_symmetry.space_group_name_H-M   'P 1'
#
loop_
_entity.id
_entity.type
_entity.pdbx_description
1 polymer ?
#
loop_
_entity_poly.entity_id
_entity_poly.type
_entity_poly.pdbx_seq_one_letter_code
_entity_poly.pdbx_strand_id
1 'polypeptide(L)' 'MTPQAAVDAQIEKYRAMTGEERLKLAFDLHELSCEIARDGIRHQYPEANPDEVERRLRQRIALAHSL' A
#
# COMPACT_ATOMS: atom_id res chain seq x y z
N MET A 1 24.35 -6.02 -14.16
CA MET A 1 23.93 -4.93 -13.25
C MET A 1 24.31 -5.37 -11.84
N THR A 2 25.04 -4.56 -11.08
CA THR A 2 25.34 -4.86 -9.66
C THR A 2 24.16 -4.41 -8.79
N PRO A 3 23.99 -4.94 -7.56
CA PRO A 3 22.96 -4.46 -6.64
C PRO A 3 23.02 -2.95 -6.42
N GLN A 4 24.24 -2.40 -6.30
CA GLN A 4 24.44 -0.96 -6.15
C GLN A 4 23.95 -0.19 -7.38
N ALA A 5 24.30 -0.63 -8.59
CA ALA A 5 23.86 0.03 -9.82
C ALA A 5 22.33 -0.01 -9.99
N ALA A 6 21.66 -1.06 -9.49
CA ALA A 6 20.19 -1.13 -9.49
C ALA A 6 19.56 -0.11 -8.52
N VAL A 7 20.12 0.04 -7.32
CA VAL A 7 19.68 1.03 -6.33
C VAL A 7 19.90 2.45 -6.85
N ASP A 8 21.07 2.73 -7.43
CA ASP A 8 21.37 4.05 -7.99
C ASP A 8 20.39 4.41 -9.11
N ALA A 9 20.11 3.46 -10.02
CA ALA A 9 19.13 3.65 -11.09
C ALA A 9 17.70 3.88 -10.55
N GLN A 10 17.33 3.23 -9.43
CA GLN A 10 16.04 3.43 -8.79
C GLN A 10 15.94 4.82 -8.14
N ILE A 11 16.99 5.28 -7.48
CA ILE A 11 17.06 6.62 -6.89
C ILE A 11 16.90 7.70 -7.97
N GLU A 12 17.60 7.55 -9.11
CA GLU A 12 17.50 8.52 -10.20
C GLU A 12 16.09 8.57 -10.80
N LYS A 13 15.40 7.41 -10.93
CA LYS A 13 13.98 7.40 -11.31
C LYS A 13 13.13 8.19 -10.31
N TYR A 14 13.30 7.96 -9.02
CA TYR A 14 12.55 8.71 -8.01
C TYR A 14 12.87 10.20 -8.01
N ARG A 15 14.10 10.62 -8.31
CA ARG A 15 14.47 12.04 -8.43
C ARG A 15 13.82 12.69 -9.65
N ALA A 16 13.73 11.97 -10.76
CA ALA A 16 13.14 12.46 -12.00
C ALA A 16 11.60 12.59 -11.95
N MET A 17 10.94 11.96 -10.98
CA MET A 17 9.48 12.05 -10.84
C MET A 17 9.00 13.46 -10.49
N THR A 18 8.03 13.92 -11.27
CA THR A 18 7.19 15.09 -10.99
C THR A 18 6.35 14.89 -9.72
N GLY A 19 5.76 15.98 -9.21
CA GLY A 19 4.83 15.91 -8.09
C GLY A 19 3.60 15.04 -8.37
N GLU A 20 3.05 15.11 -9.59
CA GLU A 20 1.89 14.32 -10.00
C GLU A 20 2.21 12.82 -10.04
N GLU A 21 3.36 12.45 -10.60
CA GLU A 21 3.80 11.04 -10.61
C GLU A 21 4.01 10.50 -9.21
N ARG A 22 4.52 11.32 -8.28
CA ARG A 22 4.66 10.92 -6.86
C ARG A 22 3.31 10.70 -6.19
N LEU A 23 2.34 11.59 -6.43
CA LEU A 23 0.98 11.44 -5.93
C LEU A 23 0.33 10.17 -6.47
N LYS A 24 0.46 9.93 -7.78
CA LYS A 24 -0.02 8.70 -8.39
C LYS A 24 0.60 7.46 -7.75
N LEU A 25 1.92 7.42 -7.61
CA LEU A 25 2.61 6.29 -6.98
C LEU A 25 2.14 6.05 -5.54
N ALA A 26 1.92 7.13 -4.77
CA ALA A 26 1.43 7.03 -3.40
C ALA A 26 0.01 6.45 -3.34
N PHE A 27 -0.88 6.86 -4.25
CA PHE A 27 -2.23 6.32 -4.32
C PHE A 27 -2.26 4.86 -4.79
N ASP A 28 -1.48 4.52 -5.80
CA ASP A 28 -1.36 3.14 -6.29
C ASP A 28 -0.85 2.22 -5.16
N LEU A 29 0.13 2.68 -4.37
CA LEU A 29 0.65 1.93 -3.23
C LEU A 29 -0.37 1.79 -2.10
N HIS A 30 -1.15 2.84 -1.83
CA HIS A 30 -2.22 2.81 -0.84
C HIS A 30 -3.33 1.81 -1.23
N GLU A 31 -3.73 1.80 -2.50
CA GLU A 31 -4.72 0.87 -3.04
C GLU A 31 -4.25 -0.58 -2.89
N LEU A 32 -3.03 -0.90 -3.35
CA LEU A 32 -2.42 -2.22 -3.20
C LEU A 32 -2.35 -2.65 -1.72
N SER A 33 -1.97 -1.73 -0.83
CA SER A 33 -1.89 -2.01 0.60
C SER A 33 -3.27 -2.35 1.19
N CYS A 34 -4.32 -1.66 0.74
CA CYS A 34 -5.70 -1.96 1.14
C CYS A 34 -6.15 -3.33 0.62
N GLU A 35 -5.81 -3.70 -0.61
CA GLU A 35 -6.12 -5.02 -1.18
C GLU A 35 -5.48 -6.15 -0.38
N ILE A 36 -4.17 -6.07 -0.13
CA ILE A 36 -3.43 -7.04 0.69
C ILE A 36 -4.07 -7.16 2.08
N ALA A 37 -4.43 -6.02 2.68
CA ALA A 37 -5.08 -6.01 3.98
C ALA A 37 -6.46 -6.69 3.95
N ARG A 38 -7.27 -6.47 2.92
CA ARG A 38 -8.57 -7.14 2.74
C ARG A 38 -8.40 -8.64 2.63
N ASP A 39 -7.44 -9.11 1.84
CA ASP A 39 -7.18 -10.54 1.69
C ASP A 39 -6.74 -11.17 3.01
N GLY A 40 -5.86 -10.50 3.75
CA GLY A 40 -5.50 -10.90 5.11
C GLY A 40 -6.70 -10.91 6.08
N ILE A 41 -7.63 -9.97 5.96
CA ILE A 41 -8.86 -9.95 6.77
C ILE A 41 -9.77 -11.11 6.40
N ARG A 42 -10.03 -11.36 5.11
CA ARG A 42 -10.85 -12.49 4.64
C ARG A 42 -10.28 -13.82 5.11
N HIS A 43 -8.96 -13.98 5.07
CA HIS A 43 -8.30 -15.17 5.59
C HIS A 43 -8.48 -15.33 7.11
N GLN A 44 -8.38 -14.24 7.89
CA GLN A 44 -8.58 -14.25 9.34
C GLN A 44 -10.04 -14.42 9.77
N TYR A 45 -10.98 -13.97 8.94
CA TYR A 45 -12.42 -14.00 9.21
C TYR A 45 -13.18 -14.54 7.99
N PRO A 46 -13.18 -15.88 7.77
CA PRO A 46 -13.77 -16.47 6.57
C PRO A 46 -15.27 -16.20 6.39
N GLU A 47 -15.99 -16.04 7.50
CA GLU A 47 -17.44 -15.76 7.52
C GLU A 47 -17.77 -14.26 7.42
N ALA A 48 -16.76 -13.39 7.33
CA ALA A 48 -16.99 -11.95 7.23
C ALA A 48 -17.62 -11.61 5.88
N ASN A 49 -18.75 -10.90 5.93
CA ASN A 49 -19.34 -10.31 4.74
C ASN A 49 -18.48 -9.11 4.26
N PRO A 50 -18.71 -8.60 3.03
CA PRO A 50 -17.91 -7.51 2.47
C PRO A 50 -17.86 -6.25 3.35
N ASP A 51 -18.99 -5.86 3.97
CA ASP A 51 -19.06 -4.65 4.82
C ASP A 51 -18.22 -4.81 6.09
N GLU A 52 -18.21 -6.01 6.68
CA GLU A 52 -17.41 -6.34 7.86
C GLU A 52 -15.91 -6.32 7.52
N VAL A 53 -15.52 -6.78 6.32
CA VAL A 53 -14.14 -6.68 5.83
C VAL A 53 -13.73 -5.21 5.72
N GLU A 54 -14.55 -4.36 5.11
CA GLU A 54 -14.27 -2.92 4.99
C GLU A 54 -14.19 -2.21 6.35
N ARG A 55 -15.10 -2.55 7.27
CA ARG A 55 -15.08 -1.99 8.64
C ARG A 55 -13.76 -2.31 9.34
N ARG A 56 -13.28 -3.55 9.22
CA ARG A 56 -11.99 -3.98 9.79
C ARG A 56 -10.80 -3.32 9.10
N LEU A 57 -10.85 -3.14 7.78
CA LEU A 57 -9.83 -2.40 7.05
C LEU A 57 -9.71 -0.96 7.59
N ARG A 58 -10.84 -0.25 7.71
CA ARG A 58 -10.87 1.11 8.26
C ARG A 58 -10.30 1.18 9.67
N GLN A 59 -10.59 0.19 10.52
CA GLN A 59 -10.03 0.11 11.88
C GLN A 59 -8.50 -0.06 11.86
N ARG A 60 -7.95 -0.87 10.95
CA ARG A 60 -6.50 -1.03 10.80
C ARG A 60 -5.82 0.25 10.33
N ILE A 61 -6.41 0.95 9.36
CA ILE A 61 -5.89 2.23 8.86
C ILE A 61 -5.90 3.28 9.98
N ALA A 62 -7.01 3.38 10.73
CA ALA A 62 -7.11 4.30 11.86
C ALA A 62 -6.07 4.02 12.93
N LEU A 63 -5.83 2.74 13.25
CA LEU A 63 -4.77 2.34 14.18
C LEU A 63 -3.39 2.76 13.67
N ALA A 64 -3.09 2.55 12.39
CA ALA A 64 -1.82 2.95 11.79
C ALA A 64 -1.57 4.47 11.85
N HIS A 65 -2.61 5.29 11.76
CA HIS A 65 -2.49 6.74 11.93
C HIS A 65 -2.22 7.19 13.38
N SER A 66 -2.43 6.30 14.36
CA SER A 66 -2.23 6.59 15.79
C SER A 66 -0.93 6.04 16.38
N LEU A 67 -0.11 5.37 15.57
CA LEU A 67 1.23 4.88 15.91
C LEU A 67 2.29 5.94 15.62
#